data_AF-A0A4Q5W9W5-F1
#
_entry.id   AF-A0A4Q5W9W5-F1
#
_cell.length_a   1.000
_cell.length_b   1.000
_cell.length_c   1.000
_cell.angle_alpha   90.00
_cell.angle_beta   90.00
_cell.angle_gamma   90.00
#
_symmetry.space_group_name_H-M   'P 1'
#
loop_
_entity.id
_entity.type
_entity.pdbx_description
1 polymer ?
#
loop_
_entity_poly.entity_id
_entity_poly.type
_entity_poly.pdbx_seq_one_letter_code
_entity_poly.pdbx_strand_id
1 'polypeptide(L)'
;MRSSVFRMALLASAALALAACGGNKRDEIAYVERPVETIYNEALRSLDRSNWDIAAAQFDEVQRQHPYSAWAQRAMLMSSYAHYRSRSYDKAVSSAQDYISLHPGGDGAPYAYYLIGICQFDQIIDVGRDQARSDLALASLNEVIARYPGSDYARDAEIKTDMVKDQLAGKEMEVGRYYLNRGEHLAAINRFKKVVTDYQQTTHTPEALHRLVESYVSIGLMGQAQQAAAVLGHNYPGSDWYADSYAIMQGQGVDLPQPPDAKAGFNLFERIGKLF
;
A
#
# COMPACT_ATOMS: atom_id res chain seq x y z
N MET A 1 18.03 -47.18 -45.72
CA MET A 1 17.66 -45.88 -46.34
C MET A 1 16.45 -45.20 -45.71
N ARG A 2 15.43 -45.91 -45.19
CA ARG A 2 14.26 -45.27 -44.55
C ARG A 2 14.54 -44.64 -43.16
N SER A 3 15.46 -45.20 -42.36
CA SER A 3 15.78 -44.70 -41.02
C SER A 3 16.68 -43.46 -41.01
N SER A 4 17.54 -43.29 -42.02
CA SER A 4 18.40 -42.12 -42.17
C SER A 4 17.61 -40.87 -42.58
N VAL A 5 16.61 -41.04 -43.46
CA VAL A 5 15.71 -39.95 -43.88
C VAL A 5 14.84 -39.49 -42.71
N PHE A 6 14.37 -40.40 -41.86
CA PHE A 6 13.57 -40.06 -40.67
C PHE A 6 14.38 -39.29 -39.62
N ARG A 7 15.65 -39.68 -39.38
CA ARG A 7 16.55 -38.95 -38.46
C ARG A 7 16.92 -37.57 -38.98
N MET A 8 17.09 -37.43 -40.30
CA MET A 8 17.41 -36.15 -40.93
C MET A 8 16.19 -35.19 -40.91
N ALA A 9 14.97 -35.72 -41.06
CA ALA A 9 13.74 -34.95 -40.91
C ALA A 9 13.53 -34.47 -39.45
N LEU A 10 13.85 -35.31 -38.46
CA LEU A 10 13.73 -34.98 -37.03
C LEU A 10 14.72 -33.88 -36.59
N LEU A 11 15.94 -33.92 -37.13
CA LEU A 11 16.95 -32.87 -36.91
C LEU A 11 16.55 -31.55 -37.58
N ALA A 12 15.96 -31.58 -38.77
CA ALA A 12 15.47 -30.39 -39.45
C ALA A 12 14.30 -29.73 -38.70
N SER A 13 13.36 -30.52 -38.15
CA SER A 13 12.26 -29.99 -37.34
C SER A 13 12.71 -29.36 -36.03
N ALA A 14 13.77 -29.90 -35.40
CA ALA A 14 14.33 -29.34 -34.18
C ALA A 14 15.04 -27.99 -34.42
N ALA A 15 15.69 -27.83 -35.58
CA ALA A 15 16.32 -26.57 -35.96
C ALA A 15 15.29 -25.45 -36.24
N LEU A 16 14.14 -25.80 -36.83
CA LEU A 16 13.04 -24.85 -37.07
C LEU A 16 12.34 -24.41 -35.77
N ALA A 17 12.25 -25.29 -34.77
CA ALA A 17 11.69 -24.95 -33.46
C ALA A 17 12.56 -23.97 -32.65
N LEU A 18 13.88 -24.00 -32.84
CA LEU A 18 14.82 -23.08 -32.19
C LEU A 18 14.80 -21.67 -32.80
N ALA A 19 14.43 -21.53 -34.08
CA ALA A 19 14.29 -20.22 -34.74
C ALA A 19 13.01 -19.47 -34.33
N ALA A 20 11.99 -20.18 -33.85
CA ALA A 20 10.71 -19.60 -33.42
C ALA A 20 10.77 -18.88 -32.06
N CYS A 21 11.83 -19.10 -31.28
CA CYS A 21 12.02 -18.45 -29.97
C CYS A 21 12.88 -17.17 -30.04
N GLY A 22 13.32 -16.74 -31.24
CA GLY A 22 14.26 -15.63 -31.43
C GLY A 22 13.64 -14.27 -31.77
N GLY A 23 12.31 -14.11 -31.67
CA GLY A 23 11.60 -12.95 -32.22
C GLY A 23 10.74 -12.21 -31.21
N ASN A 24 11.35 -11.45 -30.29
CA ASN A 24 10.70 -10.28 -29.70
C ASN A 24 11.76 -9.26 -29.23
N LYS A 25 12.51 -8.70 -30.18
CA LYS A 25 13.20 -7.44 -29.92
C LYS A 25 12.11 -6.38 -29.86
N ARG A 26 11.86 -5.84 -28.67
CA ARG A 26 11.14 -4.57 -28.54
C ARG A 26 11.84 -3.59 -29.48
N ASP A 27 11.11 -3.05 -30.44
CA ASP A 27 11.64 -2.04 -31.36
C ASP A 27 12.17 -0.87 -30.52
N GLU A 28 13.48 -0.86 -30.34
CA GLU A 28 14.23 0.31 -29.93
C GLU A 28 13.96 1.34 -31.03
N ILE A 29 13.24 2.41 -30.70
CA ILE A 29 12.88 3.44 -31.67
C ILE A 29 14.17 3.88 -32.36
N ALA A 30 14.30 3.60 -33.65
CA ALA A 30 15.48 3.97 -34.40
C ALA A 30 15.69 5.48 -34.26
N TYR A 31 16.92 5.90 -33.91
CA TYR A 31 17.26 7.31 -33.76
C TYR A 31 16.96 8.04 -35.08
N VAL A 32 15.91 8.87 -35.07
CA VAL A 32 15.58 9.80 -36.15
C VAL A 32 15.33 11.14 -35.48
N GLU A 33 16.14 12.14 -35.82
CA GLU A 33 15.96 13.50 -35.32
C GLU A 33 14.64 14.06 -35.85
N ARG A 34 13.78 14.50 -34.93
CA ARG A 34 12.44 14.99 -35.26
C ARG A 34 12.14 16.26 -34.48
N PRO A 35 11.29 17.17 -35.00
CA PRO A 35 10.88 18.35 -34.26
C PRO A 35 10.20 17.97 -32.94
N VAL A 36 10.51 18.69 -31.87
CA VAL A 36 10.05 18.37 -30.50
C VAL A 36 8.53 18.28 -30.41
N GLU A 37 7.80 19.20 -31.06
CA GLU A 37 6.34 19.21 -31.10
C GLU A 37 5.79 17.97 -31.78
N THR A 38 6.51 17.42 -32.76
CA THR A 38 6.07 16.21 -33.48
C THR A 38 6.12 15.00 -32.56
N ILE A 39 7.25 14.81 -31.85
CA ILE A 39 7.44 13.70 -30.92
C ILE A 39 6.42 13.82 -29.76
N TYR A 40 6.29 15.02 -29.19
CA TYR A 40 5.39 15.27 -28.07
C TYR A 40 3.91 15.03 -28.43
N ASN A 41 3.46 15.53 -29.58
CA ASN A 41 2.08 15.32 -30.02
C ASN A 41 1.79 13.86 -30.35
N GLU A 42 2.76 13.11 -30.86
CA GLU A 42 2.60 11.67 -31.05
C GLU A 42 2.51 10.90 -29.74
N ALA A 43 3.34 11.26 -28.77
CA ALA A 43 3.29 10.72 -27.41
C ALA A 43 1.89 10.95 -26.79
N LEU A 44 1.34 12.17 -26.94
CA LEU A 44 -0.02 12.48 -26.50
C LEU A 44 -1.07 11.62 -27.21
N ARG A 45 -1.00 11.47 -28.54
CA ARG A 45 -1.94 10.60 -29.27
C ARG A 45 -1.84 9.14 -28.83
N SER A 46 -0.64 8.65 -28.51
CA SER A 46 -0.43 7.31 -27.98
C SER A 46 -1.04 7.18 -26.58
N LEU A 47 -0.88 8.20 -25.74
CA LEU A 47 -1.48 8.29 -24.42
C LEU A 47 -3.02 8.27 -24.49
N ASP A 48 -3.61 9.07 -25.39
CA ASP A 48 -5.07 9.14 -25.57
C ASP A 48 -5.66 7.81 -26.03
N ARG A 49 -4.91 7.05 -26.84
CA ARG A 49 -5.27 5.69 -27.26
C ARG A 49 -4.99 4.62 -26.22
N SER A 50 -4.55 4.98 -25.02
CA SER A 50 -4.14 4.05 -23.97
C SER A 50 -2.94 3.15 -24.32
N ASN A 51 -2.14 3.56 -25.31
CA ASN A 51 -0.88 2.89 -25.66
C ASN A 51 0.24 3.40 -24.74
N TRP A 52 0.13 3.09 -23.45
CA TRP A 52 0.95 3.67 -22.38
C TRP A 52 2.45 3.46 -22.58
N ASP A 53 2.89 2.24 -22.95
CA ASP A 53 4.31 1.95 -23.13
C ASP A 53 4.92 2.72 -24.31
N ILE A 54 4.15 2.87 -25.40
CA ILE A 54 4.57 3.66 -26.56
C ILE A 54 4.62 5.15 -26.18
N ALA A 55 3.61 5.63 -25.46
CA ALA A 55 3.56 7.02 -25.00
C ALA A 55 4.77 7.35 -24.11
N ALA A 56 5.09 6.50 -23.14
CA ALA A 56 6.24 6.67 -22.28
C ALA A 56 7.55 6.75 -23.08
N ALA A 57 7.79 5.79 -23.99
CA ALA A 57 8.98 5.80 -24.83
C ALA A 57 9.09 7.07 -25.71
N GLN A 58 7.96 7.58 -26.23
CA GLN A 58 7.94 8.82 -27.01
C GLN A 58 8.18 10.05 -26.13
N PHE A 59 7.69 10.08 -24.89
CA PHE A 59 7.99 11.16 -23.95
C PHE A 59 9.46 11.14 -23.50
N ASP A 60 10.04 9.97 -23.24
CA ASP A 60 11.47 9.82 -22.95
C ASP A 60 12.32 10.31 -24.14
N GLU A 61 11.87 10.06 -25.36
CA GLU A 61 12.53 10.52 -26.57
C GLU A 61 12.55 12.05 -26.70
N VAL A 62 11.53 12.75 -26.22
CA VAL A 62 11.53 14.22 -26.13
C VAL A 62 12.67 14.69 -25.23
N GLN A 63 12.84 14.08 -24.05
CA GLN A 63 13.93 14.42 -23.14
C GLN A 63 15.29 14.10 -23.75
N ARG A 64 15.40 12.96 -24.42
CA ARG A 64 16.67 12.49 -25.01
C ARG A 64 17.14 13.34 -26.18
N GLN A 65 16.23 13.75 -27.06
CA GLN A 65 16.57 14.58 -28.23
C GLN A 65 16.61 16.07 -27.91
N HIS A 66 15.71 16.56 -27.04
CA HIS A 66 15.47 17.99 -26.80
C HIS A 66 15.48 18.37 -25.31
N PRO A 67 16.56 18.05 -24.54
CA PRO A 67 16.59 18.15 -23.07
C PRO A 67 16.38 19.57 -22.52
N TYR A 68 16.69 20.61 -23.30
CA TYR A 68 16.55 22.02 -22.90
C TYR A 68 15.28 22.69 -23.46
N SER A 69 14.41 21.93 -24.14
CA SER A 69 13.16 22.47 -24.66
C SER A 69 12.17 22.76 -23.54
N ALA A 70 11.27 23.72 -23.76
CA ALA A 70 10.15 23.98 -22.84
C ALA A 70 9.23 22.75 -22.67
N TRP A 71 9.27 21.81 -23.61
CA TRP A 71 8.51 20.57 -23.58
C TRP A 71 9.18 19.46 -22.76
N ALA A 72 10.49 19.51 -22.53
CA ALA A 72 11.25 18.45 -21.87
C ALA A 72 10.74 18.17 -20.45
N GLN A 73 10.62 19.23 -19.65
CA GLN A 73 10.11 19.13 -18.28
C GLN A 73 8.71 18.50 -18.25
N ARG A 74 7.81 18.94 -19.14
CA ARG A 74 6.46 18.38 -19.22
C ARG A 74 6.48 16.93 -19.72
N ALA A 75 7.33 16.60 -20.68
CA ALA A 75 7.47 15.25 -21.21
C ALA A 75 7.95 14.28 -20.13
N MET A 76 8.92 14.66 -19.29
CA MET A 76 9.39 13.82 -18.17
C MET A 76 8.24 13.42 -17.23
N LEU A 77 7.40 14.39 -16.84
CA LEU A 77 6.25 14.12 -15.97
C LEU A 77 5.22 13.21 -16.66
N MET A 78 4.97 13.43 -17.95
CA MET A 78 4.05 12.62 -18.74
C MET A 78 4.59 11.21 -18.99
N SER A 79 5.92 11.04 -19.11
CA SER A 79 6.56 9.72 -19.20
C SER A 79 6.34 8.92 -17.92
N SER A 80 6.64 9.53 -16.77
CA SER A 80 6.39 8.91 -15.47
C SER A 80 4.92 8.50 -15.31
N TYR A 81 3.99 9.38 -15.69
CA TYR A 81 2.56 9.06 -15.70
C TYR A 81 2.22 7.89 -16.63
N ALA A 82 2.74 7.89 -17.85
CA ALA A 82 2.49 6.82 -18.81
C ALA A 82 3.04 5.47 -18.28
N HIS A 83 4.21 5.44 -17.66
CA HIS A 83 4.73 4.26 -16.97
C HIS A 83 3.83 3.79 -15.84
N TYR A 84 3.28 4.71 -15.04
CA TYR A 84 2.32 4.37 -13.99
C TYR A 84 1.07 3.72 -14.61
N ARG A 85 0.52 4.32 -15.66
CA ARG A 85 -0.65 3.78 -16.38
C ARG A 85 -0.39 2.41 -17.02
N SER A 86 0.85 2.13 -17.42
CA SER A 86 1.28 0.82 -17.92
C SER A 86 1.60 -0.20 -16.82
N ARG A 87 1.41 0.18 -15.54
CA ARG A 87 1.78 -0.60 -14.34
C ARG A 87 3.28 -0.90 -14.25
N SER A 88 4.11 -0.15 -14.98
CA SER A 88 5.56 -0.18 -14.86
C SER A 88 6.00 0.71 -13.70
N TYR A 89 5.57 0.37 -12.48
CA TYR A 89 5.71 1.22 -11.30
C TYR A 89 7.17 1.60 -10.99
N ASP A 90 8.12 0.67 -11.09
CA ASP A 90 9.53 0.98 -10.81
C ASP A 90 10.09 2.01 -11.81
N LYS A 91 9.68 1.94 -13.08
CA LYS A 91 10.05 2.95 -14.11
C LYS A 91 9.37 4.29 -13.84
N ALA A 92 8.11 4.27 -13.45
CA ALA A 92 7.36 5.47 -13.09
C ALA A 92 8.04 6.20 -11.93
N VAL A 93 8.41 5.47 -10.88
CA VAL A 93 9.14 6.00 -9.71
C VAL A 93 10.49 6.58 -10.14
N SER A 94 11.29 5.86 -10.91
CA SER A 94 12.59 6.36 -11.39
C SER A 94 12.43 7.64 -12.21
N SER A 95 11.49 7.67 -13.16
CA SER A 95 11.23 8.84 -14.01
C SER A 95 10.71 10.04 -13.21
N ALA A 96 9.88 9.82 -12.18
CA ALA A 96 9.44 10.88 -11.27
C ALA A 96 10.60 11.42 -10.40
N GLN A 97 11.49 10.55 -9.93
CA GLN A 97 12.68 10.95 -9.16
C GLN A 97 13.65 11.77 -10.03
N ASP A 98 13.81 11.41 -11.30
CA ASP A 98 14.60 12.19 -12.26
C ASP A 98 13.99 13.58 -12.48
N TYR A 99 12.65 13.66 -12.62
CA TYR A 99 11.94 14.94 -12.70
C TYR A 99 12.21 15.81 -11.46
N ILE A 100 12.08 15.25 -10.25
CA ILE A 100 12.30 15.99 -9.00
C ILE A 100 13.76 16.46 -8.90
N SER A 101 14.71 15.64 -9.33
CA SER A 101 16.14 15.94 -9.26
C SER A 101 16.53 17.07 -10.22
N LEU A 102 15.96 17.06 -11.44
CA LEU A 102 16.26 18.05 -12.47
C LEU A 102 15.42 19.33 -12.33
N HIS A 103 14.19 19.21 -11.81
CA HIS A 103 13.20 20.29 -11.75
C HIS A 103 12.48 20.39 -10.38
N PRO A 104 13.22 20.56 -9.26
CA PRO A 104 12.63 20.51 -7.91
C PRO A 104 11.61 21.62 -7.62
N GLY A 105 11.73 22.77 -8.29
CA GLY A 105 10.81 23.91 -8.16
C GLY A 105 9.78 24.03 -9.29
N GLY A 106 9.70 23.02 -10.17
CA GLY A 106 8.75 23.05 -11.29
C GLY A 106 7.31 22.79 -10.85
N ASP A 107 6.34 23.35 -11.58
CA ASP A 107 4.90 23.22 -11.27
C ASP A 107 4.40 21.77 -11.16
N GLY A 108 5.08 20.83 -11.85
CA GLY A 108 4.79 19.39 -11.78
C GLY A 108 5.37 18.67 -10.57
N ALA A 109 6.16 19.32 -9.71
CA ALA A 109 6.82 18.67 -8.58
C ALA A 109 5.83 18.05 -7.56
N PRO A 110 4.72 18.72 -7.14
CA PRO A 110 3.72 18.10 -6.28
C PRO A 110 3.17 16.79 -6.87
N TYR A 111 2.92 16.78 -8.18
CA TYR A 111 2.42 15.59 -8.87
C TYR A 111 3.47 14.48 -8.97
N ALA A 112 4.74 14.81 -9.23
CA ALA A 112 5.82 13.83 -9.28
C ALA A 112 6.02 13.11 -7.94
N TYR A 113 6.04 13.84 -6.81
CA TYR A 113 6.10 13.24 -5.48
C TYR A 113 4.88 12.35 -5.21
N TYR A 114 3.69 12.83 -5.57
CA TYR A 114 2.46 12.06 -5.43
C TYR A 114 2.48 10.77 -6.26
N LEU A 115 2.96 10.82 -7.49
CA LEU A 115 3.04 9.66 -8.37
C LEU A 115 3.98 8.58 -7.81
N ILE A 116 5.09 8.97 -7.16
CA ILE A 116 5.95 8.02 -6.42
C ILE A 116 5.13 7.31 -5.33
N GLY A 117 4.39 8.07 -4.51
CA GLY A 117 3.56 7.51 -3.45
C GLY A 117 2.48 6.57 -3.96
N ILE A 118 1.77 6.94 -5.03
CA ILE A 118 0.73 6.10 -5.63
C ILE A 118 1.30 4.84 -6.26
N CYS A 119 2.47 4.90 -6.90
CA CYS A 119 3.12 3.69 -7.42
C CYS A 119 3.38 2.67 -6.31
N GLN A 120 3.84 3.11 -5.13
CA GLN A 120 4.04 2.22 -3.98
C GLN A 120 2.71 1.73 -3.41
N PHE A 121 1.73 2.63 -3.29
CA PHE A 121 0.40 2.33 -2.77
C PHE A 121 -0.32 1.24 -3.60
N ASP A 122 -0.29 1.35 -4.92
CA ASP A 122 -0.94 0.39 -5.82
C ASP A 122 -0.22 -0.98 -5.87
N GLN A 123 0.98 -1.07 -5.30
CA GLN A 123 1.73 -2.32 -5.10
C GLN A 123 1.53 -2.95 -3.72
N ILE A 124 0.70 -2.35 -2.85
CA ILE A 124 0.35 -2.93 -1.56
C ILE A 124 -0.43 -4.24 -1.80
N ILE A 125 0.03 -5.28 -1.13
CA ILE A 125 -0.52 -6.63 -1.20
C ILE A 125 -1.25 -6.95 0.11
N ASP A 126 -1.87 -8.13 0.14
CA ASP A 126 -2.62 -8.65 1.30
C ASP A 126 -1.89 -8.50 2.65
N VAL A 127 -2.67 -8.28 3.71
CA VAL A 127 -2.21 -8.04 5.09
C VAL A 127 -1.30 -9.17 5.58
N GLY A 128 -1.57 -10.42 5.20
CA GLY A 128 -0.78 -11.59 5.61
C GLY A 128 0.65 -11.60 5.07
N ARG A 129 0.97 -10.79 4.07
CA ARG A 129 2.27 -10.77 3.38
C ARG A 129 3.22 -9.70 3.93
N ASP A 130 4.38 -9.60 3.30
CA ASP A 130 5.38 -8.56 3.58
C ASP A 130 4.81 -7.16 3.30
N GLN A 131 5.11 -6.21 4.19
CA GLN A 131 4.54 -4.85 4.18
C GLN A 131 5.55 -3.77 3.77
N ALA A 132 6.71 -4.13 3.20
CA ALA A 132 7.72 -3.13 2.82
C ALA A 132 7.17 -2.08 1.84
N ARG A 133 6.26 -2.46 0.93
CA ARG A 133 5.59 -1.52 0.02
C ARG A 133 4.62 -0.58 0.76
N SER A 134 3.94 -1.07 1.79
CA SER A 134 3.08 -0.24 2.66
C SER A 134 3.91 0.81 3.40
N ASP A 135 5.06 0.44 3.96
CA ASP A 135 5.96 1.39 4.63
C ASP A 135 6.51 2.45 3.66
N LEU A 136 6.93 2.03 2.45
CA LEU A 136 7.37 2.95 1.40
C LEU A 136 6.25 3.89 0.93
N ALA A 137 5.03 3.36 0.78
CA ALA A 137 3.87 4.16 0.41
C ALA A 137 3.57 5.21 1.48
N LEU A 138 3.54 4.80 2.76
CA LEU A 138 3.30 5.71 3.88
C LEU A 138 4.35 6.83 3.93
N ALA A 139 5.63 6.49 3.80
CA ALA A 139 6.70 7.48 3.79
C ALA A 139 6.55 8.46 2.60
N SER A 140 6.29 7.95 1.41
CA SER A 140 6.16 8.76 0.18
C SER A 140 4.93 9.68 0.21
N LEU A 141 3.80 9.18 0.72
CA LEU A 141 2.57 9.96 0.84
C LEU A 141 2.71 11.06 1.90
N ASN A 142 3.32 10.75 3.05
CA ASN A 142 3.63 11.76 4.07
C ASN A 142 4.57 12.85 3.54
N GLU A 143 5.49 12.52 2.64
CA GLU A 143 6.37 13.51 2.00
C GLU A 143 5.56 14.52 1.15
N VAL A 144 4.52 14.06 0.44
CA VAL A 144 3.62 14.94 -0.33
C VAL A 144 2.89 15.89 0.61
N ILE A 145 2.33 15.35 1.70
CA ILE A 145 1.58 16.14 2.70
C ILE A 145 2.50 17.18 3.35
N ALA A 146 3.72 16.78 3.72
CA ALA A 146 4.68 17.66 4.38
C ALA A 146 5.19 18.78 3.45
N ARG A 147 5.47 18.46 2.19
CA ARG A 147 6.04 19.44 1.23
C ARG A 147 4.98 20.32 0.58
N TYR A 148 3.80 19.76 0.28
CA TYR A 148 2.76 20.42 -0.53
C TYR A 148 1.36 20.34 0.12
N PRO A 149 1.19 20.78 1.39
CA PRO A 149 -0.04 20.58 2.15
C PRO A 149 -1.28 21.24 1.52
N GLY A 150 -1.10 22.29 0.71
CA GLY A 150 -2.21 22.99 0.03
C GLY A 150 -2.60 22.40 -1.34
N SER A 151 -1.93 21.35 -1.81
CA SER A 151 -2.21 20.75 -3.12
C SER A 151 -3.37 19.76 -3.04
N ASP A 152 -4.10 19.57 -4.15
CA ASP A 152 -5.13 18.53 -4.25
C ASP A 152 -4.54 17.12 -4.02
N TYR A 153 -3.26 16.93 -4.35
CA TYR A 153 -2.53 15.68 -4.13
C TYR A 153 -2.28 15.39 -2.65
N ALA A 154 -2.10 16.41 -1.81
CA ALA A 154 -1.97 16.21 -0.36
C ALA A 154 -3.27 15.70 0.25
N ARG A 155 -4.43 16.23 -0.18
CA ARG A 155 -5.74 15.76 0.29
C ARG A 155 -5.97 14.29 -0.04
N ASP A 156 -5.64 13.86 -1.26
CA ASP A 156 -5.74 12.44 -1.61
C ASP A 156 -4.70 11.58 -0.86
N ALA A 157 -3.48 12.09 -0.69
CA ALA A 157 -2.43 11.42 0.06
C ALA A 157 -2.76 11.23 1.55
N GLU A 158 -3.52 12.14 2.17
CA GLU A 158 -4.04 11.99 3.54
C GLU A 158 -4.97 10.78 3.64
N ILE A 159 -5.97 10.69 2.74
CA ILE A 159 -6.91 9.57 2.71
C ILE A 159 -6.17 8.25 2.51
N LYS A 160 -5.21 8.21 1.56
CA LYS A 160 -4.42 7.01 1.30
C LYS A 160 -3.49 6.67 2.46
N THR A 161 -2.92 7.66 3.14
CA THR A 161 -2.14 7.45 4.36
C THR A 161 -2.98 6.74 5.42
N ASP A 162 -4.24 7.09 5.59
CA ASP A 162 -5.13 6.42 6.53
C ASP A 162 -5.41 4.96 6.12
N MET A 163 -5.63 4.70 4.82
CA MET A 163 -5.77 3.33 4.30
C MET A 163 -4.50 2.49 4.53
N VAL A 164 -3.31 3.07 4.33
CA VAL A 164 -2.04 2.37 4.57
C VAL A 164 -1.82 2.10 6.07
N LYS A 165 -2.17 3.04 6.94
CA LYS A 165 -2.11 2.82 8.39
C LYS A 165 -3.07 1.70 8.83
N ASP A 166 -4.27 1.64 8.27
CA ASP A 166 -5.23 0.57 8.55
C ASP A 166 -4.67 -0.80 8.10
N GLN A 167 -4.05 -0.87 6.92
CA GLN A 167 -3.34 -2.07 6.44
C GLN A 167 -2.22 -2.52 7.40
N LEU A 168 -1.37 -1.59 7.84
CA LEU A 168 -0.27 -1.88 8.76
C LEU A 168 -0.77 -2.28 10.15
N ALA A 169 -1.84 -1.65 10.65
CA ALA A 169 -2.51 -2.05 11.87
C ALA A 169 -3.09 -3.46 11.75
N GLY A 170 -3.72 -3.78 10.62
CA GLY A 170 -4.23 -5.11 10.31
C GLY A 170 -3.15 -6.18 10.41
N LYS A 171 -1.92 -5.87 9.95
CA LYS A 171 -0.77 -6.80 10.06
C LYS A 171 -0.45 -7.11 11.52
N GLU A 172 -0.37 -6.08 12.35
CA GLU A 172 -0.08 -6.26 13.78
C GLU A 172 -1.23 -7.00 14.48
N MET A 173 -2.48 -6.77 14.09
CA MET A 173 -3.63 -7.51 14.59
C MET A 173 -3.59 -8.99 14.22
N GLU A 174 -3.24 -9.32 12.97
CA GLU A 174 -3.10 -10.71 12.52
C GLU A 174 -2.04 -11.46 13.33
N VAL A 175 -0.87 -10.85 13.49
CA VAL A 175 0.23 -11.44 14.27
C VAL A 175 -0.12 -11.51 15.76
N GLY A 176 -0.79 -10.49 16.29
CA GLY A 176 -1.26 -10.46 17.68
C GLY A 176 -2.27 -11.57 17.97
N ARG A 177 -3.27 -11.74 17.10
CA ARG A 177 -4.26 -12.83 17.20
C ARG A 177 -3.60 -14.20 17.10
N TYR A 178 -2.60 -14.36 16.22
CA TYR A 178 -1.84 -15.60 16.11
C TYR A 178 -1.17 -15.98 17.44
N TYR A 179 -0.50 -15.03 18.10
CA TYR A 179 0.13 -15.28 19.41
C TYR A 179 -0.90 -15.53 20.51
N LEU A 180 -1.98 -14.75 20.53
CA LEU A 180 -3.04 -14.89 21.54
C LEU A 180 -3.68 -16.27 21.50
N ASN A 181 -3.99 -16.78 20.30
CA ASN A 181 -4.58 -18.11 20.11
C ASN A 181 -3.67 -19.26 20.58
N ARG A 182 -2.37 -19.01 20.75
CA ARG A 182 -1.38 -19.96 21.26
C ARG A 182 -1.10 -19.81 22.76
N GLY A 183 -1.77 -18.87 23.44
CA GLY A 183 -1.50 -18.54 24.84
C GLY A 183 -0.22 -17.72 25.05
N GLU A 184 0.39 -17.20 23.98
CA GLU A 184 1.62 -16.39 24.04
C GLU A 184 1.26 -14.91 24.35
N HIS A 185 0.66 -14.67 25.51
CA HIS A 185 0.06 -13.38 25.87
C HIS A 185 1.03 -12.19 25.84
N LEU A 186 2.29 -12.37 26.26
CA LEU A 186 3.29 -11.28 26.23
C LEU A 186 3.61 -10.84 24.80
N ALA A 187 3.73 -11.80 23.86
CA ALA A 187 3.97 -11.50 22.46
C ALA A 187 2.76 -10.82 21.83
N ALA A 188 1.55 -11.32 22.13
CA ALA A 188 0.29 -10.71 21.69
C ALA A 188 0.13 -9.27 22.20
N ILE A 189 0.41 -9.01 23.48
CA ILE A 189 0.36 -7.67 24.08
C ILE A 189 1.25 -6.70 23.31
N ASN A 190 2.48 -7.07 22.99
CA ASN A 190 3.39 -6.18 22.25
C ASN A 190 2.84 -5.79 20.87
N ARG A 191 2.15 -6.72 20.20
CA ARG A 191 1.51 -6.47 18.90
C ARG A 191 0.31 -5.54 19.02
N PHE A 192 -0.62 -5.83 19.93
CA PHE A 192 -1.79 -4.99 20.13
C PHE A 192 -1.44 -3.60 20.67
N LYS A 193 -0.41 -3.49 21.53
CA LYS A 193 0.11 -2.18 21.96
C LYS A 193 0.56 -1.34 20.78
N LYS A 194 1.27 -1.92 19.81
CA LYS A 194 1.72 -1.18 18.62
C LYS A 194 0.54 -0.60 17.84
N VAL A 195 -0.57 -1.33 17.72
CA VAL A 195 -1.81 -0.80 17.11
C VAL A 195 -2.34 0.41 17.87
N VAL A 196 -2.39 0.32 19.20
CA VAL A 196 -2.91 1.40 20.05
C VAL A 196 -1.95 2.58 20.16
N THR A 197 -0.64 2.41 19.97
CA THR A 197 0.31 3.52 20.03
C THR A 197 0.52 4.19 18.68
N ASP A 198 0.68 3.40 17.62
CA ASP A 198 1.17 3.89 16.32
C ASP A 198 0.02 4.09 15.33
N TYR A 199 -1.12 3.40 15.54
CA TYR A 199 -2.25 3.35 14.60
C TYR A 199 -3.60 3.66 15.27
N GLN A 200 -3.61 4.68 16.15
CA GLN A 200 -4.73 5.08 17.02
C GLN A 200 -6.06 5.42 16.31
N GLN A 201 -6.00 5.79 15.04
CA GLN A 201 -7.16 6.24 14.26
C GLN A 201 -7.69 5.15 13.32
N THR A 202 -7.17 3.92 13.42
CA THR A 202 -7.56 2.83 12.52
C THR A 202 -8.80 2.11 13.02
N THR A 203 -9.43 1.34 12.13
CA THR A 203 -10.60 0.53 12.48
C THR A 203 -10.28 -0.61 13.45
N HIS A 204 -8.99 -0.93 13.60
CA HIS A 204 -8.46 -1.99 14.45
C HIS A 204 -8.25 -1.59 15.91
N THR A 205 -8.20 -0.29 16.22
CA THR A 205 -7.90 0.19 17.58
C THR A 205 -8.86 -0.34 18.66
N PRO A 206 -10.19 -0.40 18.45
CA PRO A 206 -11.11 -0.95 19.45
C PRO A 206 -10.86 -2.43 19.77
N GLU A 207 -10.65 -3.24 18.73
CA GLU A 207 -10.32 -4.66 18.90
C GLU A 207 -8.98 -4.81 19.63
N ALA A 208 -7.95 -4.06 19.23
CA ALA A 208 -6.63 -4.10 19.86
C ALA A 208 -6.70 -3.81 21.36
N LEU A 209 -7.45 -2.78 21.77
CA LEU A 209 -7.67 -2.44 23.17
C LEU A 209 -8.38 -3.57 23.92
N HIS A 210 -9.42 -4.18 23.34
CA HIS A 210 -10.09 -5.33 23.95
C HIS A 210 -9.14 -6.53 24.10
N ARG A 211 -8.36 -6.85 23.07
CA ARG A 211 -7.38 -7.95 23.14
C ARG A 211 -6.27 -7.68 24.15
N LEU A 212 -5.92 -6.41 24.41
CA LEU A 212 -5.05 -6.04 25.52
C LEU A 212 -5.70 -6.33 26.87
N VAL A 213 -6.98 -6.00 27.05
CA VAL A 213 -7.73 -6.34 28.27
C VAL A 213 -7.70 -7.84 28.52
N GLU A 214 -8.10 -8.65 27.52
CA GLU A 214 -8.06 -10.11 27.61
C GLU A 214 -6.66 -10.61 28.00
N SER A 215 -5.64 -10.18 27.26
CA SER A 215 -4.26 -10.64 27.48
C SER A 215 -3.71 -10.24 28.84
N TYR A 216 -4.00 -9.02 29.31
CA TYR A 216 -3.55 -8.54 30.62
C TYR A 216 -4.23 -9.29 31.76
N VAL A 217 -5.54 -9.54 31.66
CA VAL A 217 -6.27 -10.36 32.65
C VAL A 217 -5.70 -11.77 32.69
N SER A 218 -5.44 -12.41 31.54
CA SER A 218 -4.89 -13.77 31.48
C SER A 218 -3.55 -13.93 32.20
N ILE A 219 -2.74 -12.87 32.30
CA ILE A 219 -1.44 -12.88 32.99
C ILE A 219 -1.47 -12.16 34.35
N GLY A 220 -2.65 -11.79 34.85
CA GLY A 220 -2.83 -11.18 36.18
C GLY A 220 -2.47 -9.69 36.29
N LEU A 221 -2.25 -9.00 35.17
CA LEU A 221 -1.93 -7.57 35.13
C LEU A 221 -3.20 -6.71 35.14
N MET A 222 -3.95 -6.78 36.25
CA MET A 222 -5.27 -6.16 36.38
C MET A 222 -5.27 -4.63 36.25
N GLY A 223 -4.23 -3.95 36.71
CA GLY A 223 -4.13 -2.49 36.60
C GLY A 223 -4.04 -2.04 35.14
N GLN A 224 -3.25 -2.72 34.33
CA GLN A 224 -3.12 -2.46 32.90
C GLN A 224 -4.39 -2.84 32.14
N ALA A 225 -5.04 -3.94 32.51
CA ALA A 225 -6.34 -4.33 31.95
C ALA A 225 -7.39 -3.24 32.19
N GLN A 226 -7.50 -2.72 33.43
CA GLN A 226 -8.43 -1.65 33.76
C GLN A 226 -8.15 -0.36 32.96
N GLN A 227 -6.88 0.01 32.80
CA GLN A 227 -6.50 1.17 32.00
C GLN A 227 -6.90 1.00 30.52
N ALA A 228 -6.60 -0.15 29.92
CA ALA A 228 -6.98 -0.43 28.53
C ALA A 228 -8.51 -0.42 28.35
N ALA A 229 -9.25 -1.02 29.28
CA ALA A 229 -10.71 -1.01 29.27
C ALA A 229 -11.29 0.40 29.44
N ALA A 230 -10.70 1.24 30.29
CA ALA A 230 -11.11 2.62 30.48
C ALA A 230 -10.89 3.47 29.22
N VAL A 231 -9.75 3.30 28.53
CA VAL A 231 -9.47 3.96 27.24
C VAL A 231 -10.47 3.50 26.18
N LEU A 232 -10.75 2.20 26.11
CA LEU A 232 -11.73 1.63 25.19
C LEU A 232 -13.14 2.19 25.45
N GLY A 233 -13.57 2.25 26.70
CA GLY A 233 -14.86 2.79 27.08
C GLY A 233 -15.00 4.29 26.81
N HIS A 234 -13.94 5.05 27.05
CA HIS A 234 -13.97 6.49 26.81
C HIS A 234 -14.09 6.83 25.31
N ASN A 235 -13.31 6.16 24.46
CA ASN A 235 -13.24 6.47 23.03
C ASN A 235 -14.29 5.72 22.19
N TYR A 236 -14.71 4.52 22.62
CA TYR A 236 -15.60 3.64 21.87
C TYR A 236 -16.70 3.01 22.75
N PRO A 237 -17.50 3.80 23.50
CA PRO A 237 -18.49 3.30 24.47
C PRO A 237 -19.59 2.43 23.86
N GLY A 238 -19.88 2.60 22.57
CA GLY A 238 -20.88 1.82 21.82
C GLY A 238 -20.32 0.64 21.02
N SER A 239 -19.04 0.30 21.17
CA SER A 239 -18.45 -0.84 20.47
C SER A 239 -18.74 -2.17 21.18
N ASP A 240 -18.96 -3.24 20.39
CA ASP A 240 -19.09 -4.61 20.92
C ASP A 240 -17.86 -5.01 21.74
N TRP A 241 -16.68 -4.53 21.31
CA TRP A 241 -15.41 -4.72 22.01
C TRP A 241 -15.39 -4.13 23.42
N TYR A 242 -16.02 -2.96 23.62
CA TYR A 242 -16.13 -2.38 24.95
C TYR A 242 -17.09 -3.17 25.83
N ALA A 243 -18.24 -3.56 25.27
CA ALA A 243 -19.20 -4.43 25.92
C ALA A 243 -18.54 -5.72 26.47
N ASP A 244 -17.72 -6.38 25.66
CA ASP A 244 -17.00 -7.58 26.06
C ASP A 244 -15.94 -7.31 27.13
N SER A 245 -15.16 -6.25 26.96
CA SER A 245 -14.16 -5.84 27.95
C SER A 245 -14.80 -5.50 29.29
N TYR A 246 -15.94 -4.82 29.29
CA TYR A 246 -16.70 -4.49 30.50
C TYR A 246 -17.16 -5.76 31.24
N ALA A 247 -17.68 -6.75 30.51
CA ALA A 247 -18.08 -8.03 31.10
C ALA A 247 -16.90 -8.79 31.71
N ILE A 248 -15.74 -8.80 31.04
CA ILE A 248 -14.50 -9.39 31.57
C ILE A 248 -14.11 -8.70 32.89
N MET A 249 -14.06 -7.37 32.91
CA MET A 249 -13.64 -6.63 34.11
C MET A 249 -14.59 -6.81 35.28
N GLN A 250 -15.91 -6.80 35.04
CA GLN A 250 -16.92 -7.10 36.06
C GLN A 250 -16.78 -8.51 36.63
N GLY A 251 -16.51 -9.51 35.76
CA GLY A 251 -16.24 -10.88 36.19
C GLY A 251 -15.01 -11.01 37.09
N GLN A 252 -14.06 -10.08 36.99
CA GLN A 252 -12.89 -9.98 37.87
C GLN A 252 -13.14 -9.10 39.11
N GLY A 253 -14.37 -8.65 39.34
CA GLY A 253 -14.75 -7.77 40.46
C GLY A 253 -14.25 -6.33 40.30
N VAL A 254 -13.89 -5.90 39.10
CA VAL A 254 -13.45 -4.53 38.80
C VAL A 254 -14.58 -3.77 38.13
N ASP A 255 -15.07 -2.75 38.81
CA ASP A 255 -16.08 -1.84 38.26
C ASP A 255 -15.43 -0.80 37.35
N LEU A 256 -16.03 -0.57 36.17
CA LEU A 256 -15.58 0.45 35.23
C LEU A 256 -16.47 1.69 35.32
N PRO A 257 -15.93 2.90 35.08
CA PRO A 257 -16.64 4.14 35.37
C PRO A 257 -17.92 4.37 34.55
N GLN A 258 -18.02 3.73 33.39
CA GLN A 258 -19.14 3.88 32.47
C GLN A 258 -19.64 2.50 32.05
N PRO A 259 -20.96 2.24 32.03
CA PRO A 259 -21.50 1.05 31.40
C PRO A 259 -21.46 1.18 29.86
N PRO A 260 -21.48 0.07 29.10
CA PRO A 260 -21.58 0.11 27.64
C PRO A 260 -22.90 0.75 27.17
N ASP A 261 -22.86 1.43 26.03
CA ASP A 261 -24.06 2.03 25.44
C ASP A 261 -25.08 0.95 25.05
N ALA A 262 -26.37 1.21 25.34
CA ALA A 262 -27.47 0.25 25.15
C ALA A 262 -27.68 -0.25 23.71
N LYS A 263 -27.04 0.37 22.71
CA LYS A 263 -27.13 -0.01 21.29
C LYS A 263 -26.12 -1.09 20.86
N ALA A 264 -25.12 -1.41 21.69
CA ALA A 264 -24.01 -2.32 21.35
C ALA A 264 -24.37 -3.83 21.36
N GLY A 265 -25.62 -4.20 21.07
CA GLY A 265 -26.06 -5.61 21.14
C GLY A 265 -25.77 -6.30 22.48
N PHE A 266 -25.68 -5.50 23.57
CA PHE A 266 -25.19 -5.93 24.87
C PHE A 266 -26.25 -6.78 25.59
N ASN A 267 -26.18 -8.09 25.37
CA ASN A 267 -26.99 -9.06 26.12
C ASN A 267 -26.11 -9.76 27.15
N LEU A 268 -25.97 -9.12 28.32
CA LEU A 268 -25.08 -9.52 29.42
C LEU A 268 -25.20 -11.01 29.79
N PHE A 269 -26.42 -11.56 29.75
CA PHE A 269 -26.70 -12.95 30.14
C PHE A 269 -26.22 -14.01 29.14
N GLU A 270 -26.26 -13.75 27.83
CA GLU A 270 -25.80 -14.71 26.82
C GLU A 270 -24.27 -14.86 26.80
N ARG A 271 -23.54 -13.78 27.08
CA ARG A 271 -22.07 -13.76 27.02
C ARG A 271 -21.42 -14.28 28.30
N ILE A 272 -21.99 -14.02 29.47
CA ILE A 272 -21.51 -14.61 30.74
C ILE A 272 -21.65 -16.13 30.74
N GLY A 273 -22.71 -16.68 30.14
CA GLY A 273 -22.96 -18.12 30.08
C GLY A 273 -22.00 -18.93 29.20
N LYS A 274 -21.15 -18.28 28.37
CA LYS A 274 -20.12 -18.93 27.54
C LYS A 274 -18.71 -18.89 28.13
N LEU A 275 -18.54 -18.19 29.26
CA LEU A 275 -17.24 -18.02 29.94
C LEU A 275 -17.01 -19.04 31.08
N PHE A 276 -17.96 -19.97 31.27
CA PHE A 276 -17.88 -21.15 32.14
C PHE A 276 -18.21 -22.41 31.34
#